data_AF-A0A972DLF4-F1
#
_entry.id   AF-A0A972DLF4-F1
#
_cell.length_a   1.000
_cell.length_b   1.000
_cell.length_c   1.000
_cell.angle_alpha   90.00
_cell.angle_beta   90.00
_cell.angle_gamma   90.00
#
_symmetry.space_group_name_H-M   'P 1'
#
loop_
_entity.id
_entity.type
_entity.pdbx_description
1 polymer ?
#
loop_
_entity_poly.entity_id
_entity_poly.type
_entity_poly.pdbx_seq_one_letter_code
_entity_poly.pdbx_strand_id
1 'polypeptide(L)' 'MANSDLVHCSHCARDVEYHYDPVNHGKHFLLSVCSLGLWLPIWLFAALSPSKLCNQCGNPLWSTEVAEMPRQPRRPS' A
#
# COMPACT_ATOMS: atom_id res chain seq x y z
N MET A 1 -15.41 18.57 -8.19
CA MET A 1 -15.75 17.23 -8.71
C MET A 1 -14.97 16.24 -7.88
N ALA A 2 -15.60 15.60 -6.89
CA ALA A 2 -14.93 14.60 -6.07
C ALA A 2 -14.77 13.34 -6.93
N ASN A 3 -13.55 13.08 -7.39
CA ASN A 3 -13.21 11.80 -8.00
C ASN A 3 -13.09 10.82 -6.83
N SER A 4 -14.19 10.18 -6.46
CA SER A 4 -14.18 9.11 -5.48
C SER A 4 -13.43 7.95 -6.13
N ASP A 5 -12.17 7.82 -5.76
CA ASP A 5 -11.25 6.81 -6.27
C ASP A 5 -11.67 5.44 -5.70
N LEU A 6 -12.71 4.87 -6.31
CA LEU A 6 -13.30 3.59 -5.92
C LEU A 6 -12.42 2.47 -6.48
N VAL A 7 -11.88 1.63 -5.59
CA VAL A 7 -11.03 0.50 -5.96
C VAL A 7 -11.79 -0.80 -5.69
N HIS A 8 -11.68 -1.75 -6.63
CA HIS A 8 -12.30 -3.05 -6.47
C HIS A 8 -11.59 -3.85 -5.38
N CYS A 9 -12.33 -4.24 -4.34
CA CYS A 9 -11.79 -5.10 -3.29
C CYS A 9 -12.11 -6.56 -3.59
N SER A 10 -11.09 -7.39 -3.83
CA SER A 10 -11.25 -8.84 -4.05
C SER A 10 -11.89 -9.57 -2.86
N HIS A 11 -11.71 -9.06 -1.64
CA HIS A 11 -12.33 -9.63 -0.43
C HIS A 11 -13.79 -9.24 -0.27
N CYS A 12 -14.18 -8.03 -0.69
CA CYS A 12 -15.57 -7.56 -0.59
C CYS A 12 -16.38 -7.78 -1.86
N ALA A 13 -15.73 -8.18 -2.96
CA ALA A 13 -16.29 -8.34 -4.31
C ALA A 13 -17.10 -7.12 -4.79
N ARG A 14 -16.72 -5.92 -4.35
CA ARG A 14 -17.40 -4.66 -4.65
C ARG A 14 -16.40 -3.52 -4.70
N ASP A 15 -16.77 -2.46 -5.40
CA ASP A 15 -16.01 -1.22 -5.45
C ASP A 15 -16.18 -0.48 -4.12
N VAL A 16 -15.05 -0.18 -3.49
CA VAL A 16 -14.99 0.43 -2.16
C VAL A 16 -14.05 1.62 -2.18
N GLU A 17 -14.34 2.60 -1.33
CA GLU A 17 -13.35 3.61 -1.00
C GLU A 17 -12.18 2.96 -0.25
N TYR A 18 -10.99 3.45 -0.56
CA TYR A 18 -9.77 3.10 0.16
C TYR A 18 -9.32 4.24 1.06
N HIS A 19 -8.58 3.89 2.09
CA HIS A 19 -7.78 4.85 2.86
C HIS A 19 -6.33 4.38 2.87
N TYR A 20 -5.38 5.30 3.05
CA TYR A 20 -3.99 4.93 3.23
C TYR A 20 -3.73 4.61 4.69
N ASP A 21 -2.96 3.57 4.97
CA ASP A 21 -2.47 3.32 6.33
C ASP A 21 -1.54 4.48 6.74
N PRO A 22 -1.88 5.24 7.79
CA PRO A 22 -1.08 6.38 8.19
C PRO A 22 0.19 5.91 8.89
N VAL A 23 1.33 6.05 8.20
CA VAL A 23 2.65 5.82 8.81
C VAL A 23 2.81 6.75 10.01
N ASN A 24 3.07 6.20 11.19
CA ASN A 24 3.26 6.98 12.41
C ASN A 24 4.67 7.60 12.45
N HIS A 25 4.82 8.75 11.78
CA HIS A 25 6.09 9.47 11.64
C HIS A 25 6.74 9.78 12.99
N GLY A 26 5.95 10.04 14.04
CA GLY A 26 6.47 10.33 15.39
C GLY A 26 7.18 9.14 16.03
N LYS A 27 6.61 7.93 15.93
CA LYS A 27 7.25 6.71 16.46
C LYS A 27 8.55 6.40 15.73
N HIS A 28 8.54 6.53 14.41
CA HIS A 28 9.74 6.29 13.61
C HIS A 28 10.81 7.37 13.82
N PHE A 29 10.42 8.63 14.03
CA PHE A 29 11.36 9.70 14.38
C PHE A 29 12.02 9.43 15.74
N LEU A 30 11.22 9.06 16.75
CA LEU A 30 11.76 8.71 18.07
C LEU A 30 12.74 7.53 17.99
N LEU A 31 12.38 6.47 17.25
CA LEU A 31 13.27 5.33 16.99
C LEU A 31 14.54 5.75 16.25
N SER A 32 14.45 6.67 15.30
CA SER A 32 15.60 7.24 14.58
C SER A 32 16.52 8.01 15.53
N VAL A 33 15.97 8.82 16.43
CA VAL A 33 16.78 9.52 17.45
C VAL A 33 17.43 8.53 18.41
N CYS A 34 16.67 7.56 18.95
CA CYS A 34 17.19 6.56 19.89
C CYS A 34 18.26 5.64 19.27
N SER A 35 18.19 5.40 17.96
CA SER A 35 19.15 4.57 17.22
C SER A 35 20.29 5.37 16.57
N LEU A 36 20.46 6.64 16.94
CA LEU A 36 21.49 7.55 16.37
C LEU A 36 21.40 7.65 14.83
N GLY A 37 20.19 7.60 14.29
CA GLY A 37 19.92 7.71 12.86
C GLY A 37 19.93 6.37 12.11
N LEU A 38 20.26 5.24 12.74
CA LEU A 38 20.28 3.93 12.07
C LEU A 38 18.90 3.49 11.60
N TRP A 39 17.82 3.96 12.25
CA TRP A 39 16.44 3.67 11.86
C TRP A 39 15.90 4.55 10.72
N LEU A 40 16.63 5.61 10.32
CA LEU A 40 16.19 6.51 9.25
C LEU A 40 15.91 5.81 7.92
N PRO A 41 16.76 4.88 7.42
CA PRO A 41 16.49 4.19 6.15
C PRO A 41 15.20 3.39 6.20
N ILE A 42 14.98 2.62 7.29
CA ILE A 42 13.78 1.80 7.49
C ILE A 42 12.53 2.69 7.56
N TRP A 43 12.62 3.80 8.28
CA TRP A 43 11.55 4.79 8.30
C TRP A 43 11.26 5.36 6.91
N LEU A 44 12.29 5.70 6.14
CA LEU A 44 12.13 6.22 4.79
C LEU A 44 11.40 5.22 3.89
N PHE A 45 11.77 3.94 3.93
CA PHE A 45 11.07 2.89 3.18
C PHE A 45 9.61 2.74 3.59
N ALA A 46 9.31 2.81 4.89
CA ALA A 46 7.94 2.75 5.38
C ALA A 46 7.14 3.99 4.96
N ALA A 47 7.73 5.18 5.03
CA ALA A 47 7.09 6.44 4.64
C ALA A 47 6.83 6.51 3.12
N LEU A 48 7.70 5.94 2.30
CA LEU A 48 7.57 5.91 0.85
C LEU A 48 6.67 4.78 0.32
N SER A 49 6.28 3.83 1.18
CA SER A 49 5.44 2.68 0.81
C SER A 49 4.07 2.71 1.49
N PRO A 50 3.21 3.72 1.22
CA PRO A 50 1.88 3.76 1.81
C PRO A 50 1.01 2.62 1.26
N SER A 51 0.51 1.76 2.14
CA SER A 51 -0.41 0.69 1.79
C SER A 51 -1.83 1.25 1.64
N LYS A 52 -2.46 0.99 0.49
CA LYS A 52 -3.89 1.25 0.30
C LYS A 52 -4.67 0.17 1.02
N LEU A 53 -5.53 0.55 1.96
CA LEU A 53 -6.39 -0.35 2.72
C LEU A 53 -7.85 -0.14 2.35
N CYS A 54 -8.59 -1.23 2.30
CA CYS A 54 -10.04 -1.20 2.13
C CYS A 54 -10.71 -0.58 3.37
N ASN A 55 -11.58 0.41 3.19
CA ASN A 55 -12.32 1.02 4.30
C ASN A 55 -13.34 0.05 4.94
N GLN A 56 -13.80 -0.96 4.20
CA GLN A 56 -14.83 -1.90 4.66
C GLN A 56 -14.27 -3.12 5.38
N CYS A 57 -13.16 -3.69 4.89
CA CYS A 57 -12.59 -4.93 5.46
C CYS A 57 -11.19 -4.76 6.04
N GLY A 58 -10.56 -3.59 5.89
CA GLY A 58 -9.20 -3.33 6.38
C GLY A 58 -8.10 -4.11 5.65
N ASN A 59 -8.43 -4.90 4.62
CA ASN A 59 -7.43 -5.64 3.86
C ASN A 59 -6.68 -4.71 2.89
N PRO A 60 -5.38 -4.98 2.64
CA PRO A 60 -4.61 -4.26 1.64
C PRO A 60 -5.20 -4.48 0.24
N LEU A 61 -5.39 -3.36 -0.46
CA LEU A 61 -5.87 -3.26 -1.84
C LEU A 61 -4.72 -3.15 -2.83
N TRP A 62 -3.55 -3.69 -2.50
CA TRP A 62 -2.47 -3.98 -3.44
C TRP A 62 -2.98 -4.85 -4.60
N SER A 63 -3.59 -4.20 -5.58
CA SER A 63 -3.64 -4.68 -6.95
C SER A 63 -2.19 -4.84 -7.36
N THR A 64 -1.77 -6.08 -7.48
CA THR A 64 -0.58 -6.47 -8.23
C THR A 64 -0.76 -6.12 -9.71
N GLU A 65 -0.80 -4.84 -10.03
CA GLU A 65 -0.02 -4.33 -11.15
C GLU A 65 1.42 -4.18 -10.64
N VAL A 66 2.02 -5.35 -10.34
CA VAL A 66 3.47 -5.48 -10.48
C VAL A 66 3.76 -4.89 -11.85
N ALA A 67 4.70 -3.93 -11.88
CA ALA A 67 5.39 -3.45 -13.05
C ALA A 67 5.11 -4.32 -14.28
N GLU A 68 4.46 -3.75 -15.29
CA GLU A 68 4.42 -4.22 -16.68
C GLU A 68 5.56 -5.23 -16.95
N MET A 69 5.28 -6.52 -16.75
CA MET A 69 6.11 -7.60 -17.28
C MET A 69 5.24 -8.25 -18.35
N PRO A 70 5.63 -8.17 -19.63
CA PRO A 70 4.72 -8.35 -20.75
C PRO A 70 4.13 -9.76 -20.80
N ARG A 71 2.84 -9.84 -21.12
CA ARG A 71 2.08 -11.07 -21.40
C ARG A 71 2.86 -12.02 -22.29
N GLN A 72 3.09 -13.25 -21.84
CA GLN A 72 3.36 -14.40 -22.72
C GLN A 72 2.03 -15.11 -23.06
N PRO A 73 1.73 -15.39 -24.34
CA PRO A 73 0.49 -16.05 -24.74
C PRO A 73 0.51 -17.58 -24.51
N ARG A 74 -0.68 -18.14 -24.25
CA ARG A 74 -1.00 -19.54 -23.91
C ARG A 74 -0.47 -20.59 -24.91
N ARG A 75 -0.14 -21.79 -24.41
CA ARG A 75 -0.08 -23.04 -25.20
C ARG A 75 -1.02 -24.10 -24.60
N PRO A 76 -2.04 -24.58 -25.32
CA PRO A 76 -2.76 -25.81 -24.95
C PRO A 76 -1.99 -27.04 -25.46
N SER A 77 -2.04 -28.13 -24.69
CA SER A 77 -1.71 -29.49 -25.14
C SER A 77 -2.99 -30.30 -25.29
#